data_AF-A0A850QK32-F1
#
_entry.id   AF-A0A850QK32-F1
#
_cell.length_a   1.000
_cell.length_b   1.000
_cell.length_c   1.000
_cell.angle_alpha   90.00
_cell.angle_beta   90.00
_cell.angle_gamma   90.00
#
_symmetry.space_group_name_H-M   'P 1'
#
loop_
_entity.id
_entity.type
_entity.pdbx_description
1 polymer ?
#
loop_
_entity_poly.entity_id
_entity_poly.type
_entity_poly.pdbx_seq_one_letter_code
_entity_poly.pdbx_strand_id
1 'polypeptide(L)'
;MTQCLKVSQLPDGSLRLEPDVQQDLQLCQYVLQTGAEVGNSLTTLTPAQGTEISMYVMGVWAVAWGFKQVAKTLSMGSENEIESN
;
A
#
# COMPACT_ATOMS: atom_id res chain seq x y z
N MET A 1 16.37 -12.18 12.60
CA MET A 1 16.87 -13.56 12.76
C MET A 1 15.81 -14.45 12.19
N THR A 2 16.07 -15.04 11.04
CA THR A 2 15.12 -15.91 10.35
C THR A 2 15.23 -17.32 10.91
N GLN A 3 14.13 -17.89 11.37
CA GLN A 3 14.11 -19.23 11.98
C GLN A 3 13.07 -20.11 11.30
N CYS A 4 13.42 -21.37 11.08
CA CYS A 4 12.52 -22.34 10.48
C CYS A 4 11.58 -22.92 11.52
N LEU A 5 10.32 -23.11 11.12
CA LEU A 5 9.29 -23.73 11.95
C LEU A 5 8.71 -24.93 11.23
N LYS A 6 8.39 -25.96 12.01
CA LYS A 6 7.53 -27.07 11.60
C LYS A 6 6.19 -26.98 12.33
N VAL A 7 5.13 -27.44 11.67
CA VAL A 7 3.81 -27.57 12.27
C VAL A 7 3.63 -29.00 12.76
N SER A 8 3.39 -29.16 14.06
CA SER A 8 3.00 -30.43 14.68
C SER A 8 1.53 -30.37 15.07
N GLN A 9 0.76 -31.38 14.69
CA GLN A 9 -0.61 -31.53 15.14
C GLN A 9 -0.61 -32.25 16.48
N LEU A 10 -1.24 -31.65 17.48
CA LEU A 10 -1.44 -32.28 18.77
C LEU A 10 -2.63 -33.25 18.72
N PRO A 11 -2.74 -34.20 19.66
CA PRO A 11 -3.82 -35.18 19.71
C PRO A 11 -5.21 -34.56 19.89
N ASP A 12 -5.28 -33.32 20.34
CA ASP A 12 -6.48 -32.51 20.52
C ASP A 12 -6.92 -31.79 19.22
N GLY A 13 -6.18 -31.99 18.12
CA GLY A 13 -6.44 -31.35 16.83
C GLY A 13 -5.89 -29.93 16.72
N SER A 14 -5.21 -29.41 17.75
CA SER A 14 -4.56 -28.10 17.69
C SER A 14 -3.25 -28.17 16.89
N LEU A 15 -2.92 -27.06 16.21
CA LEU A 15 -1.66 -26.91 15.48
C LEU A 15 -0.67 -26.14 16.36
N ARG A 16 0.52 -26.71 16.57
CA ARG A 16 1.61 -26.03 17.27
C ARG A 16 2.80 -25.86 16.35
N LEU A 17 3.38 -24.66 16.37
CA LEU A 17 4.59 -24.34 15.65
C LEU A 17 5.80 -24.57 16.56
N GLU A 18 6.78 -25.34 16.09
CA GLU A 18 7.99 -25.66 16.84
C GLU A 18 9.23 -25.26 16.01
N PRO A 19 10.26 -24.62 16.59
CA PRO A 19 11.51 -24.35 15.89
C PRO A 19 12.12 -25.64 15.34
N ASP A 20 12.43 -25.62 14.06
CA ASP A 20 13.05 -26.72 13.35
C ASP A 20 14.55 -26.45 13.16
N VAL A 21 15.37 -27.49 13.32
CA VAL A 21 16.85 -27.38 13.29
C VAL A 21 17.38 -27.40 11.84
N GLN A 22 16.50 -27.40 10.85
CA GLN A 22 16.87 -27.28 9.44
C GLN A 22 17.59 -25.93 9.22
N GLN A 23 18.89 -26.00 8.94
CA GLN A 23 19.75 -24.85 8.64
C GLN A 23 19.52 -24.30 7.23
N ASP A 24 18.84 -25.05 6.37
CA ASP A 24 18.56 -24.67 4.99
C ASP A 24 17.16 -24.04 4.87
N LEU A 25 17.14 -22.71 4.80
CA LEU A 25 15.90 -21.93 4.69
C LEU A 25 15.08 -22.24 3.43
N GLN A 26 15.66 -22.88 2.40
CA GLN A 26 14.94 -23.20 1.17
C GLN A 26 14.06 -24.46 1.31
N LEU A 27 14.33 -25.29 2.31
CA LEU A 27 13.56 -26.52 2.59
C LEU A 27 12.56 -26.35 3.75
N CYS A 28 12.51 -25.17 4.35
CA CYS A 28 11.65 -24.90 5.49
C CYS A 28 10.20 -24.70 5.06
N GLN A 29 9.30 -25.52 5.64
CA GLN A 29 7.87 -25.45 5.37
C GLN A 29 7.28 -24.09 5.80
N TYR A 30 7.80 -23.52 6.88
CA TYR A 30 7.43 -22.19 7.37
C TYR A 30 8.67 -21.44 7.85
N VAL A 31 8.78 -20.18 7.45
CA VAL A 31 9.90 -19.31 7.78
C VAL A 31 9.38 -18.15 8.62
N LEU A 32 9.83 -18.05 9.89
CA LEU A 32 9.59 -16.86 10.70
C LEU A 32 10.58 -15.78 10.31
N GLN A 33 10.10 -14.78 9.59
CA GLN A 33 10.81 -13.53 9.42
C GLN A 33 10.44 -12.58 10.56
N THR A 34 11.45 -12.14 11.31
CA THR A 34 11.25 -11.13 12.35
C THR A 34 10.94 -9.78 11.69
N GLY A 35 10.02 -8.98 12.25
CA GLY A 35 9.44 -7.78 11.59
C GLY A 35 10.42 -6.74 11.01
N ALA A 36 11.69 -6.75 11.41
CA ALA A 36 12.75 -5.96 10.79
C ALA A 36 13.05 -6.37 9.33
N GLU A 37 12.79 -7.63 8.97
CA GLU A 37 13.00 -8.20 7.63
C GLU A 37 11.79 -7.94 6.71
N VAL A 38 10.60 -7.70 7.28
CA VAL A 38 9.37 -7.38 6.54
C VAL A 38 9.41 -5.96 5.96
N GLY A 39 10.19 -5.05 6.55
CA GLY A 39 10.41 -3.71 6.02
C GLY A 39 11.21 -3.65 4.70
N ASN A 40 11.78 -4.79 4.27
CA ASN A 40 12.57 -4.90 3.03
C ASN A 40 11.85 -5.74 1.96
N SER A 41 10.53 -5.88 2.06
CA SER A 41 9.72 -6.56 1.05
C SER A 41 9.41 -5.60 -0.11
N LEU A 42 9.47 -6.05 -1.36
CA LEU A 42 9.19 -5.19 -2.54
C LEU A 42 7.80 -4.54 -2.52
N THR A 43 6.88 -5.08 -1.72
CA THR A 43 5.50 -4.62 -1.55
C THR A 43 5.31 -3.70 -0.34
N THR A 44 6.32 -3.52 0.52
CA THR A 44 6.26 -2.60 1.65
C THR A 44 6.85 -1.25 1.27
N LEU A 45 5.99 -0.34 0.82
CA LEU A 45 6.35 1.07 0.68
C LEU A 45 6.73 1.62 2.06
N THR A 46 7.89 2.25 2.15
CA THR A 46 8.23 3.03 3.34
C THR A 46 7.23 4.19 3.49
N PRO A 47 6.94 4.65 4.72
CA PRO A 47 6.01 5.77 4.92
C PRO A 47 6.44 7.04 4.18
N ALA A 48 7.75 7.25 3.98
CA ALA A 48 8.28 8.33 3.16
C ALA A 48 7.86 8.21 1.68
N GLN A 49 8.04 7.03 1.08
CA GLN A 49 7.63 6.78 -0.31
C GLN A 49 6.11 6.84 -0.50
N GLY A 50 5.34 6.35 0.49
CA GLY A 50 3.87 6.46 0.47
C GLY A 50 3.41 7.92 0.47
N THR A 51 4.10 8.78 1.22
CA THR A 51 3.79 10.21 1.28
C THR A 51 4.06 10.90 -0.05
N GLU A 52 5.21 10.64 -0.69
CA GLU A 52 5.54 11.21 -2.00
C GLU A 52 4.49 10.86 -3.06
N ILE A 53 4.13 9.58 -3.18
CA ILE A 53 3.10 9.12 -4.13
C ILE A 53 1.76 9.80 -3.87
N SER A 54 1.36 9.91 -2.59
CA SER A 54 0.10 10.56 -2.23
C SER A 54 0.06 12.05 -2.60
N MET A 55 1.18 12.77 -2.47
CA MET A 55 1.28 14.17 -2.86
C MET A 55 1.12 14.35 -4.37
N TYR A 56 1.73 13.47 -5.18
CA TYR A 56 1.55 13.51 -6.63
C TYR A 56 0.10 13.27 -7.04
N VAL A 57 -0.55 12.27 -6.46
CA VAL A 57 -1.96 11.95 -6.74
C VAL A 57 -2.87 13.13 -6.39
N MET A 58 -2.69 13.71 -5.20
CA MET A 58 -3.47 14.87 -4.77
C MET A 58 -3.19 16.10 -5.63
N GLY A 59 -1.95 16.31 -6.06
CA GLY A 59 -1.57 17.41 -6.95
C GLY A 59 -2.28 17.35 -8.29
N VAL A 60 -2.28 16.18 -8.95
CA VAL A 60 -2.98 15.99 -10.24
C VAL A 60 -4.48 16.20 -10.07
N TRP A 61 -5.07 15.66 -9.00
CA TRP A 61 -6.49 15.84 -8.72
C TRP A 61 -6.85 17.32 -8.49
N ALA A 62 -6.04 18.04 -7.70
CA ALA A 62 -6.26 19.46 -7.41
C ALA A 62 -6.17 20.32 -8.68
N VAL A 63 -5.22 20.04 -9.57
CA VAL A 63 -5.08 20.74 -10.85
C VAL A 63 -6.31 20.50 -11.74
N ALA A 64 -6.75 19.25 -11.88
CA ALA A 64 -7.93 18.91 -12.66
C ALA A 64 -9.21 19.58 -12.10
N TRP A 65 -9.34 19.62 -10.78
CA TRP A 65 -10.45 20.30 -10.11
C TRP A 65 -10.39 21.82 -10.34
N GLY A 66 -9.20 22.42 -10.28
CA GLY A 66 -8.99 23.84 -10.58
C GLY A 66 -9.45 24.20 -12.00
N PHE A 67 -9.04 23.45 -13.02
CA PHE A 67 -9.51 23.65 -14.40
C PHE A 67 -11.03 23.55 -14.52
N LYS A 68 -11.66 22.59 -13.83
CA LYS A 68 -13.11 22.45 -13.83
C LYS A 68 -13.81 23.69 -13.24
N GLN A 69 -13.28 24.28 -12.18
CA GLN A 69 -13.85 25.49 -11.58
C GLN A 69 -13.69 26.72 -12.48
N VAL A 70 -12.52 26.87 -13.11
CA VAL A 70 -12.27 27.96 -14.07
C VAL A 70 -13.21 27.83 -15.27
N ALA A 71 -13.35 26.63 -15.84
CA ALA A 71 -14.28 26.39 -16.95
C ALA A 71 -15.73 26.72 -16.58
N LYS A 72 -16.18 26.34 -15.38
CA LYS A 72 -17.52 26.66 -14.87
C LYS A 72 -17.74 28.17 -14.68
N THR A 73 -16.71 28.88 -14.22
CA THR A 73 -16.78 30.34 -14.03
C THR A 73 -16.84 31.07 -15.36
N LEU A 74 -16.08 30.62 -16.36
CA LEU A 74 -16.10 31.18 -17.71
C LEU A 74 -17.40 30.90 -18.45
N SER A 75 -17.99 29.70 -18.30
CA SER A 75 -19.28 29.37 -18.91
C SER A 75 -20.42 30.19 -18.32
N MET A 76 -20.37 30.52 -17.02
CA MET A 76 -21.34 31.43 -16.38
C MET A 76 -21.18 32.89 -16.85
N GLY A 77 -19.98 33.30 -17.30
CA GLY A 77 -19.75 34.61 -17.89
C GLY A 77 -20.38 34.76 -19.28
N SER A 78 -20.25 33.74 -20.13
CA SER A 78 -20.77 33.77 -21.51
C SER A 78 -22.29 33.72 -21.62
N GLU A 79 -23.00 33.28 -20.58
CA GLU A 79 -24.47 33.23 -20.57
C GLU A 79 -25.10 34.63 -20.36
N ASN A 80 -24.37 35.57 -19.74
CA ASN A 80 -24.88 36.91 -19.45
C ASN A 80 -24.65 37.94 -20.59
N GLU A 81 -23.81 37.64 -21.59
CA GLU A 81 -23.58 38.53 -22.74
C GLU A 81 -24.57 38.31 -23.89
N ILE A 82 -25.28 37.18 -23.93
CA ILE A 82 -26.22 36.87 -25.01
C ILE A 82 -27.63 37.42 -24.72
N GLU A 83 -28.00 37.64 -23.45
CA GLU A 83 -29.33 38.15 -23.07
C GLU A 83 -29.44 39.68 -23.07
N SER A 84 -28.34 40.41 -23.31
CA SER A 84 -28.28 41.88 -23.29
C SER A 84 -27.99 42.52 -24.65
N ASN A 85 -28.34 41.86 -25.76
CA ASN A 85 -28.37 42.46 -27.10
C ASN A 85 -29.75 42.30 -27.73
#